data_AF-A0A6M1LBW0-F1
#
_entry.id   AF-A0A6M1LBW0-F1
#
_cell.length_a   1.000
_cell.length_b   1.000
_cell.length_c   1.000
_cell.angle_alpha   90.00
_cell.angle_beta   90.00
_cell.angle_gamma   90.00
#
_symmetry.space_group_name_H-M   'P 1'
#
loop_
_entity.id
_entity.type
_entity.pdbx_description
1 polymer ?
#
loop_
_entity_poly.entity_id
_entity_poly.type
_entity_poly.pdbx_seq_one_letter_code
_entity_poly.pdbx_strand_id
1 'polypeptide(L)'
;MRIIAFLAVSVVVLTAVLLVSAVLTGGARRRRHAAQASARWAVRHYAIPGRGHTVVGVTLTDADGRVHGEHVVARIPDDAKDWQRDFVAARQEAEERAFHLNIDRPPIEG
;
A
#
# COMPACT_ATOMS: atom_id res chain seq x y z
N MET A 1 -27.52 46.85 -12.51
CA MET A 1 -28.24 45.66 -11.98
C MET A 1 -27.86 44.35 -12.67
N ARG A 2 -27.87 44.25 -14.01
CA ARG A 2 -27.49 43.00 -14.73
C ARG A 2 -26.10 42.47 -14.38
N ILE A 3 -25.08 43.34 -14.35
CA ILE A 3 -23.68 42.98 -14.04
C ILE A 3 -23.56 42.41 -12.61
N ILE A 4 -24.28 43.00 -11.65
CA ILE A 4 -24.29 42.55 -10.24
C ILE A 4 -24.93 41.17 -10.12
N ALA A 5 -26.02 40.92 -10.88
CA ALA A 5 -26.66 39.60 -10.93
C ALA A 5 -25.73 38.55 -11.56
N PHE A 6 -25.01 38.88 -12.63
CA PHE A 6 -24.01 37.98 -13.21
C PHE A 6 -22.89 37.66 -12.22
N LEU A 7 -22.35 38.67 -11.53
CA LEU A 7 -21.32 38.48 -10.50
C LEU A 7 -21.81 37.58 -9.36
N ALA A 8 -23.03 37.80 -8.88
CA ALA A 8 -23.62 36.97 -7.83
C ALA A 8 -23.77 35.51 -8.28
N VAL A 9 -24.29 35.29 -9.50
CA VAL A 9 -24.43 33.94 -10.07
C VAL A 9 -23.06 33.28 -10.24
N SER A 10 -22.06 34.00 -10.76
CA SER A 10 -20.70 33.47 -10.91
C SER A 10 -20.09 33.06 -9.58
N VAL A 11 -20.25 33.86 -8.52
CA VAL A 11 -19.75 33.53 -7.17
C VAL A 11 -20.43 32.28 -6.63
N VAL A 12 -21.76 32.16 -6.77
CA VAL A 12 -22.51 30.97 -6.34
C VAL A 12 -22.03 29.72 -7.07
N VAL A 13 -21.88 29.79 -8.39
CA VAL A 13 -21.39 28.68 -9.21
C VAL A 13 -19.96 28.30 -8.81
N LEU A 14 -19.06 29.27 -8.62
CA LEU A 14 -17.68 29.01 -8.20
C LEU A 14 -17.64 28.32 -6.84
N THR A 15 -18.48 28.79 -5.91
CA THR A 15 -18.55 28.22 -4.56
C THR A 15 -19.07 26.79 -4.60
N ALA A 16 -20.11 26.53 -5.39
CA ALA A 16 -20.64 25.18 -5.59
C ALA A 16 -19.60 24.24 -6.19
N VAL A 17 -18.86 24.68 -7.21
CA VAL A 17 -17.78 23.89 -7.85
C VAL A 17 -16.66 23.60 -6.85
N LEU A 18 -16.25 24.58 -6.05
CA LEU A 18 -15.22 24.40 -5.02
C LEU A 18 -15.66 23.41 -3.94
N LEU A 19 -16.91 23.48 -3.48
CA LEU A 19 -17.44 22.56 -2.48
C LEU A 19 -17.51 21.13 -3.03
N VAL A 20 -18.01 20.94 -4.25
CA VAL A 20 -18.06 19.62 -4.90
C VAL A 20 -16.66 19.06 -5.08
N SER A 21 -15.72 19.87 -5.55
CA SER A 21 -14.31 19.47 -5.72
C SER A 21 -13.70 19.05 -4.38
N ALA A 22 -13.89 19.85 -3.32
CA ALA A 22 -13.37 19.57 -1.99
C ALA A 22 -13.94 18.28 -1.39
N VAL A 23 -15.22 17.99 -1.59
CA VAL A 23 -15.86 16.75 -1.13
C VAL A 23 -15.29 15.54 -1.87
N LEU A 24 -15.16 15.63 -3.21
CA LEU A 24 -14.61 14.55 -4.03
C LEU A 24 -13.13 14.28 -3.72
N THR A 25 -12.30 15.32 -3.62
CA THR A 25 -10.87 15.19 -3.32
C THR A 25 -10.60 14.85 -1.86
N GLY A 26 -11.37 15.42 -0.93
CA GLY A 26 -11.27 15.13 0.51
C GLY A 26 -11.66 13.70 0.85
N GLY A 27 -12.73 13.19 0.22
CA GLY A 27 -13.14 11.79 0.35
C GLY A 27 -12.09 10.82 -0.22
N ALA A 28 -11.53 11.13 -1.39
CA ALA A 28 -10.47 10.32 -1.99
C ALA A 28 -9.18 10.33 -1.13
N ARG A 29 -8.84 11.48 -0.53
CA ARG A 29 -7.68 11.61 0.34
C ARG A 29 -7.86 10.84 1.65
N ARG A 30 -9.03 10.95 2.30
CA ARG A 30 -9.36 10.15 3.50
C ARG A 30 -9.36 8.64 3.23
N ARG A 31 -9.92 8.20 2.10
CA ARG A 31 -9.91 6.76 1.73
C ARG A 31 -8.49 6.25 1.50
N ARG A 32 -7.65 7.02 0.81
CA ARG A 32 -6.23 6.68 0.63
C ARG A 32 -5.47 6.62 1.95
N HIS A 33 -5.70 7.56 2.86
CA HIS A 33 -5.09 7.53 4.20
C HIS A 33 -5.56 6.32 5.01
N ALA A 34 -6.86 5.99 4.97
CA ALA A 34 -7.40 4.81 5.63
C ALA A 34 -6.82 3.49 5.05
N ALA A 35 -6.67 3.40 3.72
CA ALA A 35 -6.04 2.26 3.06
C ALA A 35 -4.54 2.15 3.39
N GLN A 36 -3.82 3.27 3.48
CA GLN A 36 -2.42 3.28 3.89
C GLN A 36 -2.26 2.92 5.39
N ALA A 37 -3.21 3.32 6.23
CA ALA A 37 -3.26 2.94 7.64
C ALA A 37 -3.56 1.46 7.86
N SER A 38 -4.30 0.82 6.95
CA SER A 38 -4.55 -0.62 6.97
C SER A 38 -3.44 -1.45 6.32
N ALA A 39 -2.43 -0.81 5.71
CA ALA A 39 -1.33 -1.53 5.10
C ALA A 39 -0.57 -2.35 6.13
N ARG A 40 -0.31 -3.63 5.83
CA ARG A 40 0.41 -4.52 6.75
C ARG A 40 1.53 -5.24 6.01
N TRP A 41 2.65 -5.43 6.70
CA TRP A 41 3.69 -6.32 6.21
C TRP A 41 3.19 -7.74 6.29
N ALA A 42 3.14 -8.41 5.15
CA ALA A 42 2.75 -9.80 5.02
C ALA A 42 3.83 -10.58 4.28
N VAL A 43 3.99 -11.85 4.63
CA VAL A 43 4.92 -12.75 3.96
C VAL A 43 4.40 -13.03 2.56
N ARG A 44 5.29 -12.90 1.57
CA ARG A 44 5.01 -13.21 0.18
C ARG A 44 6.13 -14.04 -0.38
N HIS A 45 5.77 -15.06 -1.15
CA HIS A 45 6.71 -15.83 -1.94
C HIS A 45 6.22 -15.91 -3.38
N TYR A 46 7.15 -15.85 -4.32
CA TYR A 46 6.85 -16.03 -5.73
C TYR A 46 8.07 -16.60 -6.46
N ALA A 47 7.82 -17.47 -7.42
CA ALA A 47 8.83 -17.88 -8.38
C ALA A 47 8.98 -16.76 -9.43
N ILE A 48 10.21 -16.48 -9.86
CA ILE A 48 10.45 -15.63 -11.03
C ILE A 48 10.56 -16.57 -12.24
N PRO A 49 9.56 -16.62 -13.13
CA PRO A 49 9.60 -17.50 -14.30
C PRO A 49 10.84 -17.20 -15.15
N GLY A 50 11.60 -18.23 -15.50
CA GLY A 50 12.81 -18.10 -16.32
C GLY A 50 14.08 -17.70 -15.57
N ARG A 51 14.03 -17.47 -14.26
CA ARG A 51 15.25 -17.29 -13.44
C ARG A 51 15.56 -18.47 -12.52
N GLY A 52 14.66 -19.45 -12.40
CA GLY A 52 14.90 -20.65 -11.59
C GLY A 52 15.14 -20.34 -10.11
N HIS A 53 14.49 -19.31 -9.58
CA HIS A 53 14.58 -18.94 -8.17
C HIS A 53 13.19 -18.65 -7.60
N THR A 54 12.97 -19.17 -6.40
CA THR A 54 11.88 -18.81 -5.51
C THR A 54 12.34 -17.68 -4.61
N VAL A 55 11.67 -16.54 -4.69
CA VAL A 55 11.92 -15.37 -3.85
C VAL A 55 10.98 -15.42 -2.66
N VAL A 56 11.54 -15.31 -1.45
CA VAL A 56 10.78 -15.20 -0.20
C VAL A 56 11.06 -13.83 0.40
N GLY A 57 10.01 -13.09 0.73
CA GLY A 57 10.10 -11.72 1.19
C GLY A 57 8.90 -11.30 2.03
N VAL A 58 8.94 -10.06 2.48
CA VAL A 58 7.80 -9.37 3.09
C VAL A 58 7.36 -8.23 2.18
N THR A 59 6.06 -8.09 1.98
CA THR A 59 5.47 -7.00 1.21
C THR A 59 4.52 -6.19 2.08
N LEU A 60 4.61 -4.87 1.98
CA LEU A 60 3.65 -3.96 2.60
C LEU A 60 2.46 -3.80 1.67
N THR A 61 1.35 -4.42 2.02
CA THR A 61 0.14 -4.45 1.18
C THR A 61 -0.99 -3.71 1.89
N ASP A 62 -1.67 -2.79 1.19
CA ASP A 62 -2.88 -2.12 1.70
C ASP A 62 -4.13 -3.00 1.64
N ALA A 63 -5.23 -2.54 2.24
CA ALA A 63 -6.52 -3.25 2.18
C ALA A 63 -7.08 -3.38 0.75
N ASP A 64 -6.64 -2.55 -0.19
CA ASP A 64 -7.01 -2.62 -1.61
C ASP A 64 -6.09 -3.59 -2.39
N GLY A 65 -5.17 -4.28 -1.71
CA GLY A 65 -4.25 -5.26 -2.31
C GLY A 65 -3.06 -4.64 -3.04
N ARG A 66 -2.82 -3.33 -2.90
CA ARG A 66 -1.70 -2.64 -3.53
C ARG A 66 -0.44 -2.77 -2.69
N VAL A 67 0.66 -3.09 -3.36
CA VAL A 67 1.99 -3.21 -2.75
C VAL A 67 2.65 -1.83 -2.72
N HIS A 68 3.05 -1.39 -1.54
CA HIS A 68 3.74 -0.12 -1.29
C HIS A 68 5.24 -0.29 -1.05
N GLY A 69 5.68 -1.50 -0.71
CA GLY A 69 7.09 -1.83 -0.50
C GLY A 69 7.32 -3.34 -0.45
N GLU A 70 8.52 -3.76 -0.83
CA GLU A 70 8.96 -5.15 -0.80
C GLU A 70 10.35 -5.23 -0.19
N HIS A 71 10.54 -6.20 0.71
CA HIS A 71 11.84 -6.54 1.26
C HIS A 71 12.09 -8.03 1.07
N VAL A 72 13.12 -8.36 0.28
CA VAL A 72 13.51 -9.74 -0.02
C VAL A 72 14.33 -10.28 1.13
N VAL A 73 13.89 -11.40 1.70
CA VAL A 73 14.62 -12.13 2.74
C VAL A 73 15.63 -13.08 2.10
N ALA A 74 15.18 -13.87 1.13
CA ALA A 74 16.02 -14.84 0.45
C ALA A 74 15.61 -15.04 -1.01
N ARG A 75 16.59 -15.48 -1.82
CA ARG A 75 16.37 -16.02 -3.15
C ARG A 75 16.91 -17.44 -3.16
N ILE A 76 16.02 -18.41 -3.32
CA ILE A 76 16.33 -19.83 -3.23
C ILE A 76 16.28 -20.41 -4.64
N PRO A 77 17.38 -20.96 -5.17
CA PRO A 77 17.38 -21.63 -6.48
C PRO A 77 16.40 -22.80 -6.49
N ASP A 78 15.57 -22.92 -7.52
CA ASP A 78 14.51 -23.95 -7.60
C ASP A 78 15.07 -25.39 -7.66
N ASP A 79 16.34 -25.55 -8.03
CA ASP A 79 17.08 -26.81 -8.09
C ASP A 79 17.93 -27.10 -6.84
N ALA A 80 17.81 -26.27 -5.79
CA ALA A 80 18.59 -26.45 -4.57
C ALA A 80 18.27 -27.80 -3.89
N LYS A 81 19.33 -28.56 -3.57
CA LYS A 81 19.20 -29.88 -2.90
C LYS A 81 18.43 -29.80 -1.58
N ASP A 82 18.61 -28.72 -0.82
CA ASP A 82 17.98 -28.49 0.47
C ASP A 82 16.85 -27.43 0.38
N TRP A 83 16.25 -27.23 -0.80
CA TRP A 83 15.26 -26.18 -1.08
C TRP A 83 14.19 -26.04 -0.01
N GLN A 84 13.59 -27.15 0.42
CA GLN A 84 12.51 -27.13 1.40
C GLN A 84 12.96 -26.58 2.75
N ARG A 85 14.18 -26.93 3.19
CA ARG A 85 14.73 -26.44 4.46
C ARG A 85 15.00 -24.93 4.37
N ASP A 86 15.62 -24.51 3.28
CA ASP A 86 15.99 -23.12 3.06
C ASP A 86 14.74 -22.24 2.89
N PHE A 87 13.68 -22.77 2.27
CA PHE A 87 12.37 -22.12 2.15
C PHE A 87 11.70 -21.93 3.51
N VAL A 88 11.67 -22.97 4.34
CA VAL A 88 11.06 -22.88 5.68
C VAL A 88 11.82 -21.87 6.55
N ALA A 89 13.15 -21.90 6.53
CA ALA A 89 13.99 -20.95 7.26
C ALA A 89 13.74 -19.50 6.80
N ALA A 90 13.75 -19.26 5.48
CA ALA A 90 13.47 -17.94 4.92
C ALA A 90 12.05 -17.45 5.24
N ARG A 91 11.07 -18.37 5.29
CA ARG A 91 9.69 -18.03 5.65
C ARG A 91 9.58 -17.62 7.11
N GLN A 92 10.20 -18.36 8.02
CA GLN A 92 10.22 -18.02 9.45
C GLN A 92 10.85 -16.66 9.69
N GLU A 93 11.99 -16.39 9.05
CA GLU A 93 12.65 -15.08 9.14
C GLU A 93 11.77 -13.96 8.56
N ALA A 94 11.06 -14.22 7.46
CA ALA A 94 10.10 -13.28 6.89
C ALA A 94 8.90 -13.03 7.83
N GLU A 95 8.37 -14.07 8.48
CA GLU A 95 7.28 -13.95 9.46
C GLU A 95 7.70 -13.09 10.66
N GLU A 96 8.87 -13.37 11.23
CA GLU A 96 9.42 -12.61 12.35
C GLU A 96 9.70 -11.15 11.96
N ARG A 97 10.30 -10.91 10.79
CA ARG A 97 10.54 -9.56 10.28
C ARG A 97 9.23 -8.80 10.03
N ALA A 98 8.21 -9.45 9.48
CA ALA A 98 6.89 -8.84 9.29
C ALA A 98 6.26 -8.48 10.65
N PHE A 99 6.41 -9.34 11.67
CA PHE A 99 5.93 -9.08 13.02
C PHE A 99 6.58 -7.82 13.62
N HIS A 100 7.91 -7.73 13.61
CA HIS A 100 8.63 -6.55 14.10
C HIS A 100 8.27 -5.27 13.33
N LEU A 101 8.24 -5.33 11.99
CA LEU A 101 7.89 -4.18 11.16
C LEU A 101 6.46 -3.66 11.38
N ASN A 102 5.54 -4.54 11.79
CA ASN A 102 4.18 -4.15 12.13
C ASN A 102 4.09 -3.56 13.55
N ILE A 103 4.96 -3.96 14.49
CA ILE A 103 5.02 -3.43 15.86
C ILE A 103 5.71 -2.06 15.91
N ASP A 104 6.84 -1.92 15.23
CA ASP A 104 7.65 -0.70 15.24
C ASP A 104 7.05 0.42 14.38
N ARG A 105 5.88 0.19 13.78
CA ARG A 105 5.21 1.18 12.96
C ARG A 105 4.62 2.27 13.85
N PRO A 106 5.05 3.54 13.71
CA PRO A 106 4.40 4.63 14.42
C PRO A 106 2.92 4.68 14.01
N PRO A 107 2.00 4.98 14.95
CA PRO A 107 0.61 5.25 14.61
C PRO A 107 0.60 6.31 13.50
N ILE A 108 -0.11 6.04 12.40
CA ILE A 108 -0.31 7.08 11.38
C ILE A 108 -1.25 8.10 12.02
N GLU A 109 -0.68 9.17 12.58
CA GLU A 109 -1.47 10.31 13.06
C GLU A 109 -2.31 10.83 11.89
N GLY A 110 -3.63 10.89 12.13
CA GLY A 110 -4.65 11.27 11.15
C GLY A 110 -4.93 12.75 11.13
#